data_AF-A0A6C9EEZ0-F1
#
_entry.id   AF-A0A6C9EEZ0-F1
#
_cell.length_a   1.000
_cell.length_b   1.000
_cell.length_c   1.000
_cell.angle_alpha   90.00
_cell.angle_beta   90.00
_cell.angle_gamma   90.00
#
_symmetry.space_group_name_H-M   'P 1'
#
loop_
_entity.id
_entity.type
_entity.pdbx_description
1 polymer ?
#
loop_
_entity_poly.entity_id
_entity_poly.type
_entity_poly.pdbx_seq_one_letter_code
_entity_poly.pdbx_strand_id
1 'polypeptide(L)'
;EGLLKLALTEEYDRVTESINTAMIAQERPLIADMWRQVVAVNNKRPALVHMFSTLSAEALDPAHPAHDYFADRERRTVTMALNINWAVPEGVNVEHVLQAGFSMMDGLQLRWLRAPGQDLNAMWADCEDVLMPLPLWDGYR
;
A
#
# COMPACT_ATOMS: atom_id res chain seq x y z
N GLU A 1 12.13 -19.39 -11.04
CA GLU A 1 11.53 -18.07 -11.34
C GLU A 1 10.00 -18.05 -11.38
N GLY A 2 9.34 -18.91 -12.16
CA GLY A 2 7.87 -18.86 -12.32
C GLY A 2 7.04 -18.92 -11.02
N LEU A 3 7.37 -19.82 -10.08
CA LEU A 3 6.61 -19.98 -8.83
C LEU A 3 6.70 -18.79 -7.88
N LEU A 4 7.87 -18.13 -7.79
CA LEU A 4 8.06 -16.95 -6.93
C LEU A 4 7.21 -15.78 -7.45
N LYS A 5 7.28 -15.53 -8.76
CA LYS A 5 6.47 -14.51 -9.41
C LYS A 5 4.97 -14.79 -9.24
N LEU A 6 4.56 -16.05 -9.42
CA LEU A 6 3.17 -16.50 -9.24
C LEU A 6 2.68 -16.23 -7.81
N ALA A 7 3.46 -16.61 -6.79
CA ALA A 7 3.10 -16.36 -5.40
C ALA A 7 2.95 -14.86 -5.10
N LEU A 8 3.84 -14.02 -5.64
CA LEU A 8 3.76 -12.57 -5.45
C LEU A 8 2.52 -11.98 -6.14
N THR A 9 2.24 -12.36 -7.39
CA THR A 9 1.11 -11.80 -8.14
C THR A 9 -0.25 -12.37 -7.72
N GLU A 10 -0.36 -13.68 -7.56
CA GLU A 10 -1.65 -14.35 -7.34
C GLU A 10 -2.08 -14.37 -5.87
N GLU A 11 -1.14 -14.38 -4.93
CA GLU A 11 -1.45 -14.43 -3.50
C GLU A 11 -1.37 -13.06 -2.82
N TYR A 12 -0.29 -12.30 -3.06
CA TYR A 12 -0.10 -11.02 -2.39
C TYR A 12 -0.85 -9.87 -3.09
N ASP A 13 -0.60 -9.65 -4.38
CA ASP A 13 -1.14 -8.48 -5.08
C ASP A 13 -2.64 -8.58 -5.37
N ARG A 14 -3.17 -9.78 -5.60
CA ARG A 14 -4.59 -10.01 -5.98
C ARG A 14 -5.60 -9.24 -5.14
N VAL A 15 -5.39 -9.14 -3.82
CA VAL A 15 -6.34 -8.44 -2.95
C VAL A 15 -6.18 -6.92 -3.01
N THR A 16 -4.95 -6.43 -3.13
CA THR A 16 -4.70 -4.99 -3.33
C THR A 16 -5.26 -4.54 -4.68
N GLU A 17 -5.12 -5.36 -5.72
CA GLU A 17 -5.72 -5.12 -7.03
C GLU A 17 -7.25 -5.08 -6.96
N SER A 18 -7.87 -6.01 -6.22
CA SER A 18 -9.32 -5.99 -6.00
C SER A 18 -9.81 -4.73 -5.28
N ILE A 19 -9.04 -4.19 -4.33
CA ILE A 19 -9.36 -2.92 -3.67
C ILE A 19 -9.32 -1.78 -4.68
N ASN A 20 -8.27 -1.70 -5.50
CA ASN A 20 -8.16 -0.68 -6.55
C ASN A 20 -9.31 -0.77 -7.56
N THR A 21 -9.69 -1.98 -7.98
CA THR A 21 -10.87 -2.18 -8.85
C THR A 21 -12.16 -1.67 -8.20
N ALA A 22 -12.35 -1.92 -6.89
CA ALA A 22 -13.49 -1.40 -6.17
C ALA A 22 -13.49 0.14 -6.04
N MET A 23 -12.31 0.76 -5.95
CA MET A 23 -12.18 2.23 -5.95
C MET A 23 -12.53 2.83 -7.31
N ILE A 24 -12.10 2.21 -8.42
CA ILE A 24 -12.45 2.65 -9.78
C ILE A 24 -13.97 2.69 -9.99
N ALA A 25 -14.72 1.78 -9.37
CA ALA A 25 -16.17 1.73 -9.49
C ALA A 25 -16.92 2.85 -8.74
N GLN A 26 -16.22 3.62 -7.89
CA GLN A 26 -16.80 4.70 -7.10
C GLN A 26 -16.66 6.05 -7.83
N GLU A 27 -17.63 6.95 -7.64
CA GLU A 27 -17.63 8.25 -8.31
C GLU A 27 -16.47 9.16 -7.85
N ARG A 28 -16.28 9.25 -6.52
CA ARG A 28 -15.22 10.03 -5.86
C ARG A 28 -14.72 9.32 -4.60
N PRO A 29 -13.96 8.22 -4.73
CA PRO A 29 -13.44 7.49 -3.58
C PRO A 29 -12.42 8.31 -2.78
N LEU A 30 -12.21 7.97 -1.51
CA LEU A 30 -11.20 8.57 -0.64
C LEU A 30 -9.92 7.74 -0.63
N ILE A 31 -8.76 8.39 -0.73
CA ILE A 31 -7.45 7.72 -0.62
C ILE A 31 -7.28 7.09 0.78
N ALA A 32 -7.78 7.76 1.83
CA ALA A 32 -7.77 7.23 3.20
C ALA A 32 -8.53 5.89 3.30
N ASP A 33 -9.71 5.79 2.68
CA ASP A 33 -10.50 4.55 2.70
C ASP A 33 -9.82 3.40 1.97
N MET A 34 -9.15 3.68 0.85
CA MET A 34 -8.32 2.68 0.17
C MET A 34 -7.22 2.16 1.11
N TRP A 35 -6.48 3.05 1.76
CA TRP A 35 -5.41 2.65 2.68
C TRP A 35 -5.93 1.85 3.88
N ARG A 36 -7.03 2.28 4.51
CA ARG A 36 -7.68 1.56 5.61
C ARG A 36 -8.04 0.12 5.20
N GLN A 37 -8.54 -0.07 3.98
CA GLN A 37 -8.84 -1.40 3.45
C GLN A 37 -7.57 -2.24 3.23
N VAL A 38 -6.52 -1.66 2.66
CA VAL A 38 -5.23 -2.35 2.47
C VAL A 38 -4.65 -2.78 3.81
N VAL A 39 -4.68 -1.89 4.81
CA VAL A 39 -4.20 -2.17 6.17
C VAL A 39 -5.00 -3.27 6.84
N ALA A 40 -6.33 -3.21 6.76
CA ALA A 40 -7.21 -4.21 7.35
C ALA A 40 -6.99 -5.61 6.74
N VAL A 41 -6.65 -5.69 5.45
CA VAL A 41 -6.27 -6.94 4.78
C VAL A 41 -4.93 -7.44 5.30
N ASN A 42 -3.92 -6.56 5.36
CA ASN A 42 -2.56 -6.92 5.77
C ASN A 42 -2.49 -7.34 7.25
N ASN A 43 -3.28 -6.69 8.12
CA ASN A 43 -3.38 -7.04 9.53
C ASN A 43 -3.87 -8.48 9.76
N LYS A 44 -4.66 -9.03 8.82
CA LYS A 44 -5.14 -10.42 8.86
C LYS A 44 -4.14 -11.43 8.29
N ARG A 45 -3.02 -10.96 7.74
CA ARG A 45 -2.07 -11.76 6.95
C ARG A 45 -0.60 -11.54 7.34
N PRO A 46 -0.24 -11.58 8.64
CA PRO A 46 1.12 -11.26 9.09
C PRO A 46 2.21 -12.10 8.42
N ALA A 47 1.95 -13.39 8.16
CA ALA A 47 2.92 -14.26 7.49
C ALA A 47 3.20 -13.84 6.03
N LEU A 48 2.17 -13.40 5.30
CA LEU A 48 2.34 -12.92 3.92
C LEU A 48 3.05 -11.58 3.89
N VAL A 49 2.69 -10.66 4.80
CA VAL A 49 3.39 -9.38 4.95
C VAL A 49 4.87 -9.62 5.27
N HIS A 50 5.18 -10.52 6.20
CA HIS A 50 6.55 -10.89 6.54
C HIS A 50 7.32 -11.45 5.33
N MET A 51 6.73 -12.40 4.60
CA MET A 51 7.33 -12.97 3.39
C MET A 51 7.60 -11.87 2.35
N PHE A 52 6.62 -11.01 2.08
CA PHE A 52 6.74 -9.92 1.13
C PHE A 52 7.85 -8.93 1.52
N SER A 53 7.89 -8.49 2.79
CA SER A 53 8.94 -7.59 3.27
C SER A 53 10.34 -8.21 3.17
N THR A 54 10.47 -9.52 3.41
CA THR A 54 11.74 -10.24 3.28
C THR A 54 12.20 -10.27 1.83
N LEU A 55 11.31 -10.70 0.92
CA LEU A 55 11.60 -10.77 -0.51
C LEU A 55 11.87 -9.39 -1.12
N SER A 56 11.18 -8.35 -0.65
CA SER A 56 11.41 -6.97 -1.09
C SER A 56 12.82 -6.50 -0.74
N ALA A 57 13.31 -6.84 0.46
CA ALA A 57 14.67 -6.51 0.87
C ALA A 57 15.73 -7.34 0.12
N GLU A 58 15.50 -8.63 -0.08
CA GLU A 58 16.40 -9.50 -0.88
C GLU A 58 16.48 -9.06 -2.34
N ALA A 59 15.35 -8.61 -2.90
CA ALA A 59 15.24 -8.13 -4.27
C ALA A 59 15.94 -6.78 -4.54
N LEU A 60 16.56 -6.16 -3.52
CA LEU A 60 17.47 -5.03 -3.74
C LEU A 60 18.72 -5.44 -4.52
N ASP A 61 19.11 -6.72 -4.47
CA ASP A 61 20.14 -7.28 -5.35
C ASP A 61 19.61 -7.37 -6.80
N PRO A 62 20.24 -6.70 -7.78
CA PRO A 62 19.86 -6.82 -9.19
C PRO A 62 19.92 -8.24 -9.75
N ALA A 63 20.68 -9.15 -9.12
CA ALA A 63 20.74 -10.55 -9.51
C ALA A 63 19.58 -11.38 -8.92
N HIS A 64 18.77 -10.80 -8.02
CA HIS A 64 17.65 -11.51 -7.42
C HIS A 64 16.53 -11.77 -8.44
N PRO A 65 15.97 -12.99 -8.51
CA PRO A 65 14.97 -13.33 -9.53
C PRO A 65 13.66 -12.52 -9.48
N ALA A 66 13.40 -11.83 -8.38
CA ALA A 66 12.24 -10.93 -8.21
C ALA A 66 12.58 -9.43 -8.29
N HIS A 67 13.82 -9.06 -8.65
CA HIS A 67 14.26 -7.67 -8.72
C HIS A 67 13.31 -6.81 -9.56
N ASP A 68 13.09 -7.19 -10.82
CA ASP A 68 12.21 -6.45 -11.74
C ASP A 68 10.77 -6.35 -11.22
N TYR A 69 10.27 -7.40 -10.56
CA TYR A 69 8.93 -7.37 -9.99
C TYR A 69 8.80 -6.26 -8.94
N PHE A 70 9.72 -6.18 -7.97
CA PHE A 70 9.67 -5.17 -6.91
C PHE A 70 10.00 -3.78 -7.43
N ALA A 71 10.95 -3.66 -8.36
CA ALA A 71 11.30 -2.39 -9.02
C ALA A 71 10.11 -1.79 -9.77
N ASP A 72 9.29 -2.62 -10.42
CA ASP A 72 8.14 -2.14 -11.20
C ASP A 72 6.84 -2.07 -10.41
N ARG A 73 6.72 -2.76 -9.27
CA ARG A 73 5.45 -2.93 -8.55
C ARG A 73 4.85 -1.59 -8.14
N GLU A 74 5.59 -0.78 -7.39
CA GLU A 74 5.10 0.51 -6.91
C GLU A 74 4.66 1.40 -8.07
N ARG A 75 5.52 1.52 -9.10
CA ARG A 75 5.22 2.29 -10.32
C ARG A 75 3.92 1.84 -10.98
N ARG A 76 3.69 0.53 -11.11
CA ARG A 76 2.45 -0.02 -11.69
C ARG A 76 1.23 0.29 -10.82
N THR A 77 1.34 0.11 -9.51
CA THR A 77 0.24 0.38 -8.58
C THR A 77 -0.11 1.86 -8.54
N VAL A 78 0.87 2.75 -8.49
CA VAL A 78 0.67 4.21 -8.53
C VAL A 78 0.06 4.62 -9.87
N THR A 79 0.62 4.17 -11.00
CA THR A 79 0.06 4.47 -12.34
C THR A 79 -1.41 4.05 -12.45
N MET A 80 -1.76 2.88 -11.93
CA MET A 80 -3.16 2.43 -11.93
C MET A 80 -4.03 3.29 -11.04
N ALA A 81 -3.55 3.62 -9.83
CA ALA A 81 -4.28 4.45 -8.88
C ALA A 81 -4.46 5.91 -9.37
N LEU A 82 -3.56 6.43 -10.21
CA LEU A 82 -3.71 7.75 -10.82
C LEU A 82 -4.87 7.85 -11.83
N ASN A 83 -5.40 6.72 -12.30
CA ASN A 83 -6.60 6.71 -13.16
C ASN A 83 -7.91 6.78 -12.36
N ILE A 84 -7.85 6.80 -11.02
CA ILE A 84 -9.02 6.88 -10.15
C ILE A 84 -9.37 8.35 -9.89
N ASN A 85 -10.65 8.69 -9.96
CA ASN A 85 -11.16 10.04 -9.71
C ASN A 85 -11.25 10.37 -8.21
N TRP A 86 -10.11 10.38 -7.52
CA TRP A 86 -10.06 10.58 -6.07
C TRP A 86 -10.72 11.88 -5.61
N ALA A 87 -11.44 11.82 -4.49
CA ALA A 87 -11.78 13.03 -3.76
C ALA A 87 -10.53 13.51 -3.00
N VAL A 88 -9.92 14.60 -3.49
CA VAL A 88 -8.77 15.24 -2.85
C VAL A 88 -8.96 16.76 -2.77
N PRO A 89 -8.30 17.44 -1.80
CA PRO A 89 -8.25 18.89 -1.75
C PRO A 89 -7.61 19.50 -3.00
N GLU A 90 -7.96 20.76 -3.29
CA GLU A 90 -7.38 21.50 -4.42
C GLU A 90 -5.85 21.64 -4.27
N GLY A 91 -5.12 21.45 -5.37
CA GLY A 91 -3.66 21.58 -5.42
C GLY A 91 -2.87 20.40 -4.84
N VAL A 92 -3.54 19.36 -4.33
CA VAL A 92 -2.87 18.14 -3.86
C VAL A 92 -2.34 17.32 -5.03
N ASN A 93 -1.06 16.96 -4.95
CA ASN A 93 -0.46 15.98 -5.85
C ASN A 93 -0.78 14.56 -5.37
N VAL A 94 -1.73 13.91 -6.04
CA VAL A 94 -2.17 12.53 -5.73
C VAL A 94 -1.01 11.54 -5.80
N GLU A 95 -0.12 11.66 -6.79
CA GLU A 95 1.00 10.75 -6.97
C GLU A 95 1.92 10.76 -5.73
N HIS A 96 2.27 11.96 -5.27
CA HIS A 96 3.13 12.12 -4.08
C HIS A 96 2.47 11.58 -2.81
N VAL A 97 1.15 11.77 -2.66
CA VAL A 97 0.41 11.23 -1.50
C VAL A 97 0.40 9.70 -1.52
N LEU A 98 0.22 9.08 -2.68
CA LEU A 98 0.27 7.63 -2.84
C LEU A 98 1.67 7.07 -2.54
N GLN A 99 2.72 7.67 -3.13
CA GLN A 99 4.12 7.27 -2.89
C GLN A 99 4.52 7.40 -1.41
N ALA A 100 4.13 8.51 -0.77
CA ALA A 100 4.35 8.70 0.66
C ALA A 100 3.59 7.66 1.49
N GLY A 101 2.35 7.32 1.11
CA GLY A 101 1.57 6.25 1.74
C GLY A 101 2.24 4.87 1.64
N PHE A 102 2.78 4.50 0.48
CA PHE A 102 3.56 3.25 0.31
C PHE A 102 4.79 3.25 1.21
N SER A 103 5.58 4.32 1.17
CA SER A 103 6.78 4.46 1.99
C SER A 103 6.48 4.35 3.49
N MET A 104 5.40 4.97 3.96
CA MET A 104 4.93 4.87 5.34
C MET A 104 4.50 3.44 5.67
N MET A 105 3.72 2.77 4.80
CA MET A 105 3.27 1.40 5.00
C MET A 105 4.44 0.42 5.13
N ASP A 106 5.44 0.51 4.26
CA ASP A 106 6.60 -0.38 4.27
C ASP A 106 7.37 -0.27 5.58
N GLY A 107 7.64 0.95 6.03
CA GLY A 107 8.29 1.20 7.32
C GLY A 107 7.43 0.75 8.51
N LEU A 108 6.12 0.99 8.45
CA LEU A 108 5.16 0.64 9.49
C LEU A 108 5.05 -0.87 9.67
N GLN A 109 4.94 -1.61 8.58
CA GLN A 109 4.83 -3.07 8.58
C GLN A 109 6.08 -3.73 9.15
N LEU A 110 7.27 -3.24 8.83
CA LEU A 110 8.52 -3.72 9.44
C LEU A 110 8.53 -3.51 10.96
N ARG A 111 8.03 -2.37 11.45
CA ARG A 111 7.93 -2.10 12.89
C ARG A 111 6.90 -2.98 13.57
N TRP A 112 5.72 -3.11 12.96
CA TRP A 112 4.64 -3.96 13.44
C TRP A 112 5.08 -5.42 13.58
N LEU A 113 5.75 -5.97 12.56
CA LEU A 113 6.25 -7.35 12.59
C LEU A 113 7.33 -7.61 13.66
N ARG A 114 8.06 -6.57 14.09
CA ARG A 114 9.09 -6.68 15.16
C ARG A 114 8.50 -6.64 16.56
N ALA A 115 7.28 -6.14 16.73
CA ALA A 115 6.69 -5.85 18.04
C ALA A 115 5.38 -6.64 18.24
N PRO A 116 5.44 -7.82 18.90
CA PRO A 116 4.25 -8.61 19.19
C PRO A 116 3.20 -7.80 19.97
N GLY A 117 1.92 -7.97 19.61
CA GLY A 117 0.78 -7.36 20.30
C GLY A 117 0.41 -5.95 19.85
N GLN A 118 1.08 -5.39 18.83
CA GLN A 118 0.65 -4.13 18.21
C GLN A 118 -0.46 -4.35 17.16
N ASP A 119 -1.38 -3.40 17.06
CA ASP A 119 -2.44 -3.36 16.05
C ASP A 119 -2.00 -2.50 14.85
N LEU A 120 -1.84 -3.12 13.68
CA LEU A 120 -1.41 -2.43 12.47
C LEU A 120 -2.40 -1.31 12.06
N ASN A 121 -3.71 -1.48 12.32
CA ASN A 121 -4.70 -0.45 11.99
C ASN A 121 -4.54 0.79 12.86
N ALA A 122 -4.32 0.59 14.16
CA ALA A 122 -4.07 1.70 15.08
C ALA A 122 -2.77 2.44 14.71
N MET A 123 -1.71 1.68 14.38
CA MET A 123 -0.45 2.25 13.91
C MET A 123 -0.61 3.03 12.60
N TRP A 124 -1.45 2.55 11.67
CA TRP A 124 -1.72 3.27 10.43
C TRP A 124 -2.53 4.55 10.65
N ALA A 125 -3.49 4.54 11.57
CA ALA A 125 -4.28 5.74 11.89
C ALA A 125 -3.37 6.92 12.30
N ASP A 126 -2.33 6.65 13.10
CA ASP A 126 -1.32 7.67 13.46
C ASP A 126 -0.55 8.18 12.23
N CYS A 127 -0.20 7.29 11.28
CA CYS A 127 0.46 7.69 10.03
C CYS A 127 -0.48 8.48 9.10
N GLU A 128 -1.76 8.11 9.06
CA GLU A 128 -2.80 8.77 8.26
C GLU A 128 -3.01 10.23 8.69
N ASP A 129 -2.94 10.51 10.00
CA ASP A 129 -2.95 11.86 10.57
C ASP A 129 -1.79 12.74 10.11
N VAL A 130 -0.62 12.14 9.87
CA VAL A 130 0.55 12.86 9.34
C VAL A 130 0.48 13.01 7.82
N LEU A 131 0.04 11.96 7.12
CA LEU A 131 -0.03 11.92 5.66
C LEU A 131 -1.13 12.83 5.11
N MET A 132 -2.28 12.86 5.79
CA MET A 132 -3.48 13.57 5.38
C MET A 132 -3.96 14.49 6.52
N PRO A 133 -3.22 15.56 6.86
CA PRO A 133 -3.49 16.35 8.05
C PRO A 133 -4.74 17.25 7.94
N LEU A 134 -5.40 17.48 9.07
CA LEU A 134 -6.46 18.50 9.17
C LEU A 134 -5.86 19.91 9.36
N PRO A 135 -6.54 20.97 8.89
CA PRO A 135 -7.86 20.96 8.24
C PRO A 135 -7.82 20.72 6.72
N LEU A 136 -6.64 20.57 6.11
CA LEU A 136 -6.52 20.44 4.65
C LEU A 136 -7.34 19.28 4.08
N TRP A 137 -7.36 18.15 4.79
CA TRP A 137 -8.08 16.94 4.38
C TRP A 137 -9.48 16.81 5.02
N ASP A 138 -10.05 17.89 5.57
CA ASP A 138 -11.41 17.85 6.12
C ASP A 138 -12.43 17.55 5.02
N GLY A 139 -13.26 16.53 5.23
CA GLY A 139 -14.17 15.99 4.20
C GLY A 139 -13.50 15.14 3.10
N TYR A 140 -12.20 14.87 3.20
CA TYR A 140 -11.42 14.05 2.24
C TYR A 140 -10.74 12.82 2.88
N ARG A 141 -10.97 12.58 4.18
CA ARG A 141 -10.48 11.41 4.91
C ARG A 141 -11.47 10.96 5.97
#